data_AF-V5GD09-F1
#
_entry.id   AF-V5GD09-F1
#
_cell.length_a   1.000
_cell.length_b   1.000
_cell.length_c   1.000
_cell.angle_alpha   90.00
_cell.angle_beta   90.00
_cell.angle_gamma   90.00
#
_symmetry.space_group_name_H-M   'P 1'
#
loop_
_entity.id
_entity.type
_entity.pdbx_description
1 polymer ?
#
loop_
_entity_poly.entity_id
_entity_poly.type
_entity_poly.pdbx_seq_one_letter_code
_entity_poly.pdbx_strand_id
1 'polypeptide(L)'
;MKSMVDIRVESEIRDCCVRNKEYMPLPEEYWVQRMSLNEVFASLESSANPTVREESRRTEHIIQKYIILDEIPSLFGELDEWTEDNNVSTHYLRFYAHLILFLDQIGQGHNRDITEKVLKAYIKRLMGRNEAELIPFYVSKLNPG
;
A
#
# COMPACT_ATOMS: atom_id res chain seq x y z
N MET A 1 14.23 -6.45 2.98
CA MET A 1 13.52 -7.12 4.10
C MET A 1 14.37 -8.17 4.82
N LYS A 2 15.06 -9.09 4.13
CA LYS A 2 15.85 -10.16 4.78
C LYS A 2 16.80 -9.67 5.90
N SER A 3 17.62 -8.66 5.65
CA SER A 3 18.56 -8.13 6.66
C SER A 3 17.86 -7.48 7.88
N MET A 4 16.72 -6.80 7.68
CA MET A 4 15.92 -6.26 8.80
C MET A 4 15.39 -7.37 9.71
N VAL A 5 14.89 -8.47 9.13
CA VAL A 5 14.38 -9.63 9.88
C VAL A 5 15.52 -10.31 10.62
N ASP A 6 16.67 -10.52 9.96
CA ASP A 6 17.84 -11.14 10.56
C ASP A 6 18.31 -10.34 11.81
N ILE A 7 18.34 -9.01 11.72
CA ILE A 7 18.70 -8.13 12.85
C ILE A 7 17.66 -8.16 13.95
N ARG A 8 16.36 -8.14 13.61
CA ARG A 8 15.28 -8.21 14.61
C ARG A 8 15.37 -9.52 15.40
N VAL A 9 15.55 -10.64 14.71
CA VAL A 9 15.69 -11.96 15.34
C VAL A 9 16.94 -12.01 16.23
N GLU A 10 18.08 -11.54 15.74
CA GLU A 10 19.33 -11.53 16.52
C GLU A 10 19.21 -10.62 17.76
N SER A 11 18.56 -9.45 17.65
CA SER A 11 18.26 -8.58 18.81
C SER A 11 17.41 -9.31 19.85
N GLU A 12 16.28 -9.92 19.43
CA GLU A 12 15.37 -10.60 20.36
C GLU A 12 16.02 -11.83 21.02
N ILE A 13 16.84 -12.60 20.29
CA ILE A 13 17.60 -13.72 20.85
C ILE A 13 18.59 -13.22 21.90
N ARG A 14 19.35 -12.17 21.62
CA ARG A 14 20.33 -11.61 22.57
C ARG A 14 19.67 -11.00 23.80
N ASP A 15 18.50 -10.38 23.64
CA ASP A 15 17.76 -9.73 24.73
C ASP A 15 17.02 -10.75 25.61
N CYS A 16 16.41 -11.79 25.03
CA CYS A 16 15.55 -12.74 25.76
C CYS A 16 16.27 -14.02 26.19
N CYS A 17 17.31 -14.48 25.50
CA CYS A 17 17.97 -15.75 25.80
C CYS A 17 19.13 -15.56 26.80
N VAL A 18 18.78 -15.51 28.10
CA VAL A 18 19.72 -15.36 29.23
C VAL A 18 20.66 -16.57 29.43
N ARG A 19 20.43 -17.71 28.75
CA ARG A 19 21.14 -18.98 29.04
C ARG A 19 22.60 -19.04 28.60
N ASN A 20 23.05 -18.19 27.67
CA ASN A 20 24.45 -18.14 27.23
C ASN A 20 24.88 -16.68 27.04
N LYS A 21 25.41 -16.05 28.09
CA LYS A 21 25.93 -14.67 28.04
C LYS A 21 27.24 -14.52 27.27
N GLU A 22 27.71 -15.57 26.58
CA GLU A 22 28.96 -15.60 25.82
C GLU A 22 28.72 -15.37 24.31
N TYR A 23 27.80 -14.48 23.94
CA TYR A 23 27.70 -14.09 22.54
C TYR A 23 28.89 -13.18 22.19
N MET A 24 29.58 -13.49 21.09
CA MET A 24 30.58 -12.57 20.54
C MET A 24 29.93 -11.21 20.23
N PRO A 25 30.61 -10.09 20.55
CA PRO A 25 30.14 -8.77 20.17
C PRO A 25 30.11 -8.69 18.64
N LEU A 26 28.99 -8.24 18.10
CA LEU A 26 28.87 -7.93 16.68
C LEU A 26 29.42 -6.52 16.42
N PRO A 27 29.98 -6.26 15.22
CA PRO A 27 30.44 -4.92 14.84
C PRO A 27 29.29 -3.90 14.94
N GLU A 28 29.58 -2.65 15.27
CA GLU A 28 28.55 -1.61 15.39
C GLU A 28 27.78 -1.41 14.08
N GLU A 29 28.46 -1.61 12.94
CA GLU A 29 27.89 -1.50 11.60
C GLU A 29 26.80 -2.55 11.32
N TYR A 30 26.80 -3.67 12.04
CA TYR A 30 25.74 -4.69 11.95
C TYR A 30 24.39 -4.12 12.41
N TRP A 31 24.41 -3.29 13.47
CA TRP A 31 23.20 -2.71 14.05
C TRP A 31 22.72 -1.45 13.31
N VAL A 32 23.59 -0.81 12.52
CA VAL A 32 23.23 0.33 11.66
C VAL A 32 22.13 -0.03 10.66
N GLN A 33 22.00 -1.31 10.31
CA GLN A 33 20.94 -1.82 9.43
C GLN A 33 19.58 -2.02 10.13
N ARG A 34 19.45 -1.67 11.42
CA ARG A 34 18.18 -1.71 12.17
C ARG A 34 17.26 -0.56 11.72
N MET A 35 16.74 -0.68 10.51
CA MET A 35 15.78 0.25 9.93
C MET A 35 14.36 -0.24 10.22
N SER A 36 13.44 0.69 10.46
CA SER A 36 12.00 0.47 10.36
C SER A 36 11.58 0.27 8.90
N LEU A 37 10.37 -0.27 8.67
CA LEU A 37 9.83 -0.37 7.32
C LEU A 37 9.67 1.01 6.66
N ASN A 38 9.27 2.03 7.43
CA ASN A 38 9.17 3.41 6.95
C ASN A 38 10.53 3.93 6.46
N GLU A 39 11.60 3.71 7.22
CA GLU A 39 12.95 4.11 6.80
C GLU A 39 13.42 3.34 5.56
N VAL A 40 13.07 2.05 5.44
CA VAL A 40 13.37 1.28 4.23
C VAL A 40 12.67 1.88 3.01
N PHE A 41 11.37 2.16 3.06
CA PHE A 41 10.68 2.80 1.94
C PHE A 41 11.22 4.20 1.64
N ALA A 42 11.52 5.01 2.66
CA ALA A 42 12.13 6.32 2.47
C ALA A 42 13.49 6.20 1.74
N SER A 43 14.32 5.23 2.11
CA SER A 43 15.60 4.97 1.45
C SER A 43 15.46 4.50 0.00
N LEU A 44 14.40 3.75 -0.32
CA LEU A 44 14.10 3.34 -1.69
C LEU A 44 13.73 4.55 -2.55
N GLU A 45 12.90 5.45 -2.01
CA GLU A 45 12.49 6.69 -2.67
C GLU A 45 13.65 7.68 -2.85
N SER A 46 14.58 7.72 -1.90
CA SER A 46 15.79 8.55 -1.97
C SER A 46 16.99 7.81 -2.55
N SER A 47 16.80 6.66 -3.18
CA SER A 47 17.90 5.82 -3.66
C SER A 47 18.76 6.57 -4.69
N ALA A 48 20.08 6.44 -4.58
CA ALA A 48 21.01 6.94 -5.58
C ALA A 48 20.84 6.23 -6.94
N ASN A 49 20.32 5.00 -6.94
CA ASN A 49 20.03 4.26 -8.16
C ASN A 49 18.74 4.81 -8.82
N PRO A 50 18.81 5.37 -10.04
CA PRO A 50 17.65 5.97 -10.70
C PRO A 50 16.55 4.95 -10.99
N THR A 51 16.88 3.70 -11.31
CA THR A 51 15.89 2.65 -11.56
C THR A 51 15.11 2.33 -10.30
N VAL A 52 15.77 2.22 -9.15
CA VAL A 52 15.10 1.95 -7.86
C VAL A 52 14.15 3.09 -7.51
N ARG A 53 14.61 4.33 -7.70
CA ARG A 53 13.81 5.53 -7.43
C ARG A 53 12.61 5.68 -8.37
N GLU A 54 12.75 5.27 -9.62
CA GLU A 54 11.64 5.28 -10.57
C GLU A 54 10.62 4.20 -10.22
N GLU A 55 11.07 2.98 -9.95
CA GLU A 55 10.18 1.89 -9.53
C GLU A 55 9.44 2.25 -8.23
N SER A 56 10.09 2.90 -7.25
CA SER A 56 9.41 3.30 -6.00
C SER A 56 8.26 4.30 -6.21
N ARG A 57 8.22 5.00 -7.35
CA ARG A 57 7.19 5.97 -7.72
C ARG A 57 6.07 5.39 -8.56
N ARG A 58 6.16 4.13 -8.96
CA ARG A 58 5.10 3.47 -9.71
C ARG A 58 3.86 3.29 -8.83
N THR A 59 2.70 3.54 -9.41
CA THR A 59 1.40 3.42 -8.76
C THR A 59 1.24 2.10 -8.01
N GLU A 60 1.56 0.97 -8.65
CA GLU A 60 1.47 -0.36 -8.00
C GLU A 60 2.32 -0.45 -6.73
N HIS A 61 3.53 0.13 -6.74
CA HIS A 61 4.46 0.05 -5.62
C HIS A 61 4.08 1.03 -4.50
N ILE A 62 3.51 2.19 -4.84
CA ILE A 62 2.94 3.11 -3.85
C ILE A 62 1.78 2.42 -3.11
N ILE A 63 0.90 1.72 -3.82
CA ILE A 63 -0.20 0.95 -3.20
C ILE A 63 0.35 -0.12 -2.27
N GLN A 64 1.34 -0.90 -2.73
CA GLN A 64 1.99 -1.91 -1.89
C GLN A 64 2.65 -1.31 -0.65
N LYS A 65 3.34 -0.18 -0.79
CA LYS A 65 3.97 0.54 0.33
C LYS A 65 2.93 0.87 1.40
N TYR A 66 1.84 1.55 1.05
CA TYR A 66 0.84 1.95 2.04
C TYR A 66 0.16 0.75 2.71
N ILE A 67 -0.07 -0.36 1.99
CA ILE A 67 -0.59 -1.60 2.58
C ILE A 67 0.42 -2.20 3.57
N ILE A 68 1.70 -2.27 3.20
CA ILE A 68 2.78 -2.84 4.04
C ILE A 68 2.99 -2.00 5.30
N LEU A 69 2.85 -0.68 5.20
CA LEU A 69 2.98 0.26 6.31
C LEU A 69 1.70 0.43 7.14
N ASP A 70 0.60 -0.23 6.75
CA ASP A 70 -0.74 -0.07 7.34
C ASP A 70 -1.25 1.39 7.32
N GLU A 71 -0.83 2.16 6.32
CA GLU A 71 -1.15 3.58 6.12
C GLU A 71 -2.34 3.72 5.15
N ILE A 72 -3.44 3.01 5.44
CA ILE A 72 -4.64 2.95 4.59
C ILE A 72 -5.29 4.33 4.33
N PRO A 73 -5.37 5.28 5.29
CA PRO A 73 -5.90 6.62 4.99
C PRO A 73 -5.14 7.33 3.87
N SER A 74 -3.81 7.22 3.86
CA SER A 74 -2.95 7.83 2.83
C SER A 74 -3.21 7.19 1.46
N LEU A 75 -3.36 5.85 1.42
CA LEU A 75 -3.75 5.14 0.21
C LEU A 75 -5.08 5.64 -0.36
N PHE A 76 -6.08 5.90 0.49
CA PHE A 76 -7.35 6.46 0.02
C PHE A 76 -7.17 7.84 -0.62
N GLY A 77 -6.28 8.68 -0.09
CA GLY A 77 -5.93 9.97 -0.70
C GLY A 77 -5.34 9.82 -2.10
N GLU A 78 -4.39 8.90 -2.29
CA GLU A 78 -3.82 8.63 -3.62
C GLU A 78 -4.86 8.09 -4.59
N LEU A 79 -5.71 7.16 -4.15
CA LEU A 79 -6.79 6.60 -4.99
C LEU A 79 -7.77 7.69 -5.40
N ASP A 80 -8.02 8.67 -4.54
CA ASP A 80 -8.86 9.82 -4.84
C ASP A 80 -8.25 10.67 -5.97
N GLU A 81 -6.98 11.05 -5.82
CA GLU A 81 -6.23 11.84 -6.79
C GLU A 81 -6.09 11.11 -8.14
N TRP A 82 -5.66 9.85 -8.14
CA TRP A 82 -5.48 9.08 -9.38
C TRP A 82 -6.78 8.78 -10.11
N THR A 83 -7.91 8.80 -9.41
CA THR A 83 -9.23 8.64 -10.02
C THR A 83 -9.66 9.89 -10.80
N GLU A 84 -9.15 11.07 -10.42
CA GLU A 84 -9.42 12.32 -11.15
C GLU A 84 -8.67 12.41 -12.48
N ASP A 85 -7.57 11.66 -12.65
CA ASP A 85 -6.84 11.62 -13.92
C ASP A 85 -7.68 10.96 -15.02
N ASN A 86 -8.08 11.74 -16.02
CA ASN A 86 -8.85 11.25 -17.17
C ASN A 86 -8.10 10.18 -18.00
N ASN A 87 -6.77 10.11 -17.89
CA ASN A 87 -5.94 9.14 -18.60
C ASN A 87 -5.84 7.79 -17.88
N VAL A 88 -6.38 7.68 -16.66
CA VAL A 88 -6.35 6.42 -15.92
C VAL A 88 -6.99 5.29 -16.74
N SER A 89 -6.26 4.17 -16.85
CA SER A 89 -6.73 3.03 -17.63
C SER A 89 -7.96 2.40 -16.95
N THR A 90 -8.82 1.75 -17.73
CA THR A 90 -9.99 1.03 -17.20
C THR A 90 -9.58 -0.10 -16.26
N HIS A 91 -8.40 -0.70 -16.49
CA HIS A 91 -7.86 -1.75 -15.62
C HIS A 91 -7.49 -1.19 -14.24
N TYR A 92 -6.87 0.00 -14.18
CA TYR A 92 -6.56 0.65 -12.90
C TYR A 92 -7.83 1.08 -12.16
N LEU A 93 -8.80 1.70 -12.84
CA LEU A 93 -10.09 2.04 -12.20
C LEU A 93 -10.81 0.82 -11.65
N ARG A 94 -10.82 -0.30 -12.39
CA ARG A 94 -11.36 -1.56 -11.90
C ARG A 94 -10.62 -2.02 -10.66
N PHE A 95 -9.29 -1.99 -10.68
CA PHE A 95 -8.47 -2.37 -9.53
C PHE A 95 -8.75 -1.49 -8.30
N TYR A 96 -8.82 -0.17 -8.46
CA TYR A 96 -9.13 0.77 -7.38
C TYR A 96 -10.51 0.51 -6.78
N ALA A 97 -11.53 0.32 -7.63
CA ALA A 97 -12.89 0.00 -7.21
C ALA A 97 -12.95 -1.30 -6.38
N HIS A 98 -12.23 -2.34 -6.78
CA HIS A 98 -12.20 -3.58 -6.00
C HIS A 98 -11.38 -3.46 -4.72
N LEU A 99 -10.23 -2.77 -4.78
CA LEU A 99 -9.38 -2.56 -3.61
C LEU A 99 -10.14 -1.80 -2.52
N ILE A 100 -10.83 -0.71 -2.87
CA ILE A 100 -11.58 0.09 -1.89
C ILE A 100 -12.77 -0.68 -1.31
N LEU A 101 -13.49 -1.46 -2.12
CA LEU A 101 -14.57 -2.33 -1.64
C LEU A 101 -14.05 -3.45 -0.73
N PHE A 102 -12.88 -4.00 -1.04
CA PHE A 102 -12.23 -5.01 -0.21
C PHE A 102 -11.82 -4.42 1.14
N LEU A 103 -11.17 -3.24 1.14
CA LEU A 103 -10.77 -2.54 2.35
C LEU A 103 -11.99 -2.20 3.21
N ASP A 104 -13.08 -1.72 2.62
CA ASP A 104 -14.36 -1.48 3.31
C ASP A 104 -14.91 -2.77 3.95
N GLN A 105 -14.90 -3.89 3.21
CA GLN A 105 -15.41 -5.18 3.70
C GLN A 105 -14.62 -5.72 4.91
N ILE A 106 -13.33 -5.42 5.02
CA ILE A 106 -12.49 -5.85 6.16
C ILE A 106 -12.46 -4.82 7.29
N GLY A 107 -13.31 -3.78 7.25
CA GLY A 107 -13.39 -2.73 8.29
C GLY A 107 -12.31 -1.65 8.18
N GLN A 108 -11.60 -1.59 7.06
CA GLN A 108 -10.58 -0.59 6.73
C GLN A 108 -11.13 0.47 5.75
N GLY A 109 -12.46 0.63 5.68
CA GLY A 109 -13.12 1.69 4.93
C GLY A 109 -12.97 3.03 5.65
N HIS A 110 -11.97 3.82 5.27
CA HIS A 110 -11.62 5.06 5.98
C HIS A 110 -12.44 6.28 5.56
N ASN A 111 -12.89 6.31 4.30
CA ASN A 111 -13.60 7.46 3.76
C ASN A 111 -14.66 7.03 2.74
N ARG A 112 -15.93 7.25 3.10
CA ARG A 112 -17.08 6.89 2.27
C ARG A 112 -17.19 7.75 1.02
N ASP A 113 -16.86 9.04 1.10
CA ASP A 113 -16.94 9.96 -0.03
C ASP A 113 -15.94 9.57 -1.12
N ILE A 114 -14.70 9.25 -0.73
CA ILE A 114 -13.68 8.72 -1.64
C ILE A 114 -14.15 7.39 -2.24
N THR A 115 -14.71 6.49 -1.41
CA THR A 115 -15.27 5.21 -1.89
C THR A 115 -16.31 5.43 -2.98
N GLU A 116 -17.29 6.30 -2.74
CA GLU A 116 -18.30 6.61 -3.73
C GLU A 116 -17.73 7.26 -4.98
N LYS A 117 -16.76 8.16 -4.84
CA LYS A 117 -16.12 8.85 -5.98
C LYS A 117 -15.39 7.87 -6.88
N VAL A 118 -14.58 6.96 -6.32
CA VAL A 118 -13.89 5.89 -7.05
C VAL A 118 -14.91 4.99 -7.77
N LEU A 119 -15.97 4.57 -7.08
CA LEU A 119 -17.02 3.73 -7.68
C LEU A 119 -17.76 4.45 -8.80
N LYS A 120 -18.15 5.73 -8.60
CA LYS A 120 -18.83 6.54 -9.63
C LYS A 120 -17.97 6.72 -10.87
N ALA A 121 -16.66 6.96 -10.70
CA ALA A 121 -15.73 7.06 -11.82
C ALA A 121 -15.66 5.75 -12.62
N TYR A 122 -15.59 4.61 -11.93
CA TYR A 122 -15.58 3.31 -12.60
C TYR A 122 -16.91 2.98 -13.28
N ILE A 123 -18.06 3.26 -12.65
CA ILE A 123 -19.39 3.11 -13.25
C ILE A 123 -19.51 3.94 -14.53
N LYS A 124 -19.06 5.20 -14.51
CA LYS A 124 -19.05 6.06 -15.69
C LYS A 124 -18.21 5.46 -16.82
N ARG A 125 -17.07 4.83 -16.50
CA ARG A 125 -16.23 4.13 -17.48
C ARG A 125 -16.93 2.89 -18.07
N LEU A 126 -17.67 2.12 -17.26
CA LEU A 126 -18.46 0.98 -17.71
C LEU A 126 -19.61 1.39 -18.64
N MET A 127 -20.31 2.48 -18.31
CA MET A 127 -21.36 3.06 -19.17
C MET A 127 -20.81 3.41 -20.55
N GLY A 128 -19.63 4.05 -20.62
CA GLY A 128 -19.00 4.41 -21.89
C GLY A 128 -18.53 3.21 -22.74
N ARG A 129 -18.37 2.02 -22.12
CA ARG A 129 -17.94 0.78 -22.81
C ARG A 129 -19.10 -0.16 -23.14
N ASN A 130 -20.33 0.22 -22.81
CA ASN A 130 -21.53 -0.61 -22.96
C ASN A 130 -21.49 -1.94 -22.19
N GLU A 131 -20.73 -1.99 -21.08
CA GLU A 131 -20.64 -3.13 -20.15
C GLU A 131 -21.69 -2.97 -19.03
N ALA A 132 -22.95 -2.75 -19.44
CA ALA A 132 -24.02 -2.31 -18.54
C ALA A 132 -24.42 -3.40 -17.53
N GLU A 133 -24.20 -4.68 -17.83
CA GLU A 133 -24.50 -5.78 -16.91
C GLU A 133 -23.71 -5.73 -15.60
N LEU A 134 -22.55 -5.05 -15.59
CA LEU A 134 -21.69 -4.94 -14.41
C LEU A 134 -22.09 -3.78 -13.48
N ILE A 135 -22.82 -2.79 -14.00
CA ILE A 135 -23.16 -1.55 -13.27
C ILE A 135 -24.00 -1.81 -12.01
N PRO A 136 -25.05 -2.67 -12.01
CA PRO A 136 -25.90 -2.87 -10.85
C PRO A 136 -25.14 -3.28 -9.59
N PHE A 137 -24.08 -4.08 -9.75
CA PHE A 137 -23.23 -4.49 -8.64
C PHE A 137 -22.59 -3.28 -7.95
N TYR A 138 -21.93 -2.39 -8.69
CA TYR A 138 -21.25 -1.24 -8.10
C TYR A 138 -22.24 -0.19 -7.57
N VAL A 139 -23.37 0.01 -8.24
CA VAL A 139 -24.44 0.91 -7.76
C VAL A 139 -24.99 0.43 -6.42
N SER A 140 -25.16 -0.88 -6.22
CA SER A 140 -25.62 -1.44 -4.94
C SER A 140 -24.68 -1.18 -3.75
N LYS A 141 -23.44 -0.76 -4.03
CA LYS A 141 -22.44 -0.42 -3.02
C LYS A 141 -22.40 1.06 -2.68
N LEU A 142 -23.09 1.91 -3.45
CA LEU A 142 -23.29 3.32 -3.12
C LEU A 142 -24.36 3.46 -2.05
N ASN A 143 -24.34 4.55 -1.28
CA ASN A 143 -25.45 4.82 -0.36
C ASN A 143 -26.75 5.04 -1.16
N PRO A 144 -27.88 4.46 -0.74
CA PRO A 144 -29.17 4.91 -1.20
C PRO A 144 -29.36 6.34 -0.66
N GLY A 145 -29.34 7.31 -1.57
CA GLY A 145 -29.64 8.71 -1.24
C GLY A 145 -31.08 8.89 -0.77
#